data_AF-A0A0F9EW47-F1
#
_entry.id   AF-A0A0F9EW47-F1
#
_cell.length_a   1.000
_cell.length_b   1.000
_cell.length_c   1.000
_cell.angle_alpha   90.00
_cell.angle_beta   90.00
_cell.angle_gamma   90.00
#
_symmetry.space_group_name_H-M   'P 1'
#
loop_
_entity.id
_entity.type
_entity.pdbx_description
1 polymer ?
#
loop_
_entity_poly.entity_id
_entity_poly.type
_entity_poly.pdbx_seq_one_letter_code
_entity_poly.pdbx_strand_id
1 'polypeptide(L)'
;MLEEPIIFVIIFIVSFTLKYLYNKGQFGYLNPLFLRLFYVGVIIHELAHYVMCKIVGVETRGILIAWRSRTTGERSPHGAVGSHPPSFIQAVFIGLAPLYIGTWLIFLTLAIALSPDFNIYMRVISGIFCLSILTAAAPSSQDFNNIPAAFSSSPANSWYQVLLLFLSGVTMWFILINIQVVFVLDVFFYITFIAIYFMFKLSFIGIKKIIIRLKIRNFKNPRESKISPFLRRRYKPKKPVRLR
;
A
#
# COMPACT_ATOMS: atom_id res chain seq x y z
N MET A 1 17.22 15.55 -6.70
CA MET A 1 16.62 14.27 -6.26
C MET A 1 16.41 14.14 -4.74
N LEU A 2 17.20 14.78 -3.87
CA LEU A 2 16.98 14.71 -2.41
C LEU A 2 15.92 15.69 -1.89
N GLU A 3 15.57 16.73 -2.64
CA GLU A 3 14.63 17.76 -2.21
C GLU A 3 13.21 17.21 -2.00
N GLU A 4 12.72 16.39 -2.94
CA GLU A 4 11.40 15.78 -2.86
C GLU A 4 11.19 14.90 -1.61
N PRO A 5 12.08 13.92 -1.29
CA PRO A 5 11.90 13.12 -0.08
C PRO A 5 12.01 13.97 1.19
N ILE A 6 12.81 15.04 1.20
CA ILE A 6 12.86 15.98 2.33
C ILE A 6 11.50 16.67 2.49
N ILE A 7 10.89 17.14 1.40
CA ILE A 7 9.57 17.78 1.47
C ILE A 7 8.49 16.79 1.95
N PHE A 8 8.54 15.54 1.50
CA PHE A 8 7.67 14.48 2.01
C PHE A 8 7.79 14.31 3.53
N VAL A 9 9.02 14.29 4.05
CA VAL A 9 9.27 14.18 5.50
C VAL A 9 8.77 15.42 6.23
N ILE A 10 8.96 16.63 5.68
CA ILE A 10 8.46 17.87 6.26
C ILE A 10 6.93 17.86 6.32
N ILE A 11 6.24 17.53 5.22
CA ILE A 11 4.78 17.46 5.17
C ILE A 11 4.27 16.40 6.15
N PHE A 12 4.93 15.24 6.23
CA PHE A 12 4.59 14.21 7.20
C PHE A 12 4.69 14.73 8.64
N ILE A 13 5.82 15.34 9.02
CA ILE A 13 6.03 15.87 10.37
C ILE A 13 5.00 16.95 10.68
N VAL A 14 4.82 17.94 9.80
CA VAL A 14 3.87 19.03 10.00
C VAL A 14 2.45 18.50 10.14
N SER A 15 2.03 17.60 9.24
CA SER A 15 0.70 17.01 9.27
C SER A 15 0.47 16.18 10.53
N PHE A 16 1.47 15.38 10.94
CA PHE A 16 1.43 14.59 12.16
C PHE A 16 1.32 15.48 13.41
N THR A 17 2.12 16.56 13.48
CA THR A 17 2.08 17.53 14.58
C THR A 17 0.72 18.23 14.63
N LEU A 18 0.18 18.70 13.50
CA LEU A 18 -1.15 19.34 13.47
C LEU A 18 -2.25 18.41 13.95
N LYS A 19 -2.23 17.14 13.50
CA LYS A 19 -3.18 16.11 13.95
C LYS A 19 -3.04 15.83 15.45
N TYR A 20 -1.83 15.80 15.97
CA TYR A 20 -1.56 15.63 17.40
C TYR A 20 -2.08 16.81 18.23
N LEU A 21 -1.81 18.06 17.81
CA LEU A 21 -2.30 19.27 18.47
C LEU A 21 -3.83 19.32 18.46
N TYR A 22 -4.45 18.91 17.35
CA TYR A 22 -5.90 18.82 17.20
C TYR A 22 -6.50 17.82 18.19
N ASN A 23 -5.93 16.61 18.26
CA ASN A 23 -6.40 15.59 19.19
C ASN A 23 -6.26 15.98 20.67
N LYS A 24 -5.32 16.88 20.99
CA LYS A 24 -5.18 17.46 22.35
C LYS A 24 -6.14 18.61 22.65
N GLY A 25 -6.97 19.03 21.70
CA GLY A 25 -7.94 20.11 21.90
C GLY A 25 -7.30 21.49 22.09
N GLN A 26 -6.05 21.69 21.68
CA GLN A 26 -5.30 22.92 21.95
C GLN A 26 -5.78 24.15 21.16
N PHE A 27 -6.76 23.99 20.26
CA PHE A 27 -7.27 25.08 19.42
C PHE A 27 -8.40 25.92 20.05
N GLY A 28 -8.86 25.58 21.26
CA GLY A 28 -9.82 26.38 22.04
C GLY A 28 -11.04 26.83 21.23
N TYR A 29 -11.26 28.15 21.11
CA TYR A 29 -12.38 28.75 20.38
C TYR A 29 -12.39 28.45 18.87
N LEU A 30 -11.24 28.17 18.26
CA LEU A 30 -11.14 27.87 16.82
C LEU A 30 -11.48 26.40 16.50
N ASN A 31 -11.69 25.57 17.52
CA ASN A 31 -11.94 24.14 17.35
C ASN A 31 -13.07 23.81 16.37
N PRO A 32 -14.23 24.51 16.34
CA PRO A 32 -15.29 24.23 15.37
C PRO A 32 -14.88 24.47 13.91
N LEU A 33 -14.01 25.46 13.66
CA LEU A 33 -13.46 25.75 12.34
C LEU A 33 -12.49 24.64 11.93
N PHE A 34 -11.52 24.33 12.78
CA PHE A 34 -10.56 23.25 12.56
C PHE A 34 -11.23 21.91 12.33
N LEU A 35 -12.31 21.62 13.05
CA LEU A 35 -13.05 20.36 12.93
C LEU A 35 -13.75 20.21 11.57
N ARG A 36 -14.22 21.32 10.97
CA ARG A 36 -14.75 21.32 9.59
C ARG A 36 -13.63 21.17 8.55
N LEU A 37 -12.51 21.86 8.74
CA LEU A 37 -11.34 21.73 7.86
C LEU A 37 -10.77 20.32 7.89
N PHE A 38 -10.65 19.75 9.09
CA PHE A 38 -10.14 18.41 9.30
C PHE A 38 -11.03 17.37 8.62
N TYR A 39 -12.36 17.52 8.67
CA TYR A 39 -13.27 16.60 7.98
C TYR A 39 -13.08 16.58 6.46
N VAL A 40 -12.90 17.75 5.82
CA VAL A 40 -12.59 17.80 4.39
C VAL A 40 -11.27 17.07 4.09
N GLY A 41 -10.28 17.24 4.97
CA GLY A 41 -9.00 16.54 4.88
C GLY A 41 -9.16 15.03 5.01
N VAL A 42 -10.00 14.56 5.95
CA VAL A 42 -10.33 13.14 6.13
C VAL A 42 -11.01 12.57 4.88
N ILE A 43 -11.92 13.29 4.22
CA ILE A 43 -12.52 12.85 2.96
C ILE A 43 -11.41 12.57 1.91
N ILE A 44 -10.47 13.50 1.76
CA ILE A 44 -9.37 13.37 0.80
C ILE A 44 -8.43 12.22 1.19
N HIS A 45 -8.16 12.06 2.49
CA HIS A 45 -7.36 10.98 3.05
C HIS A 45 -7.93 9.60 2.68
N GLU A 46 -9.23 9.38 2.93
CA GLU A 46 -9.89 8.12 2.59
C GLU A 46 -10.00 7.94 1.07
N LEU A 47 -10.21 9.02 0.33
CA LEU A 47 -10.22 8.97 -1.13
C LEU A 47 -8.85 8.55 -1.68
N ALA A 48 -7.76 9.02 -1.08
CA ALA A 48 -6.41 8.62 -1.45
C ALA A 48 -6.19 7.11 -1.24
N HIS A 49 -6.63 6.56 -0.10
CA HIS A 49 -6.64 5.12 0.14
C HIS A 49 -7.43 4.36 -0.91
N TYR A 50 -8.63 4.83 -1.23
CA TYR A 50 -9.51 4.19 -2.21
C TYR A 50 -8.90 4.18 -3.62
N VAL A 51 -8.40 5.34 -4.07
CA VAL A 51 -7.74 5.48 -5.37
C VAL A 51 -6.52 4.57 -5.43
N MET A 52 -5.69 4.53 -4.38
CA MET A 52 -4.54 3.65 -4.35
C MET A 52 -4.93 2.17 -4.38
N CYS A 53 -5.97 1.75 -3.64
CA CYS A 53 -6.50 0.39 -3.72
C CYS A 53 -6.83 0.01 -5.17
N LYS A 54 -7.48 0.91 -5.94
CA LYS A 54 -7.80 0.67 -7.35
C LYS A 54 -6.55 0.56 -8.22
N ILE A 55 -5.58 1.47 -8.04
CA ILE A 55 -4.31 1.46 -8.80
C ILE A 55 -3.55 0.16 -8.56
N VAL A 56 -3.46 -0.30 -7.32
CA VAL A 56 -2.71 -1.51 -6.97
C VAL A 56 -3.50 -2.81 -7.16
N GLY A 57 -4.75 -2.72 -7.64
CA GLY A 57 -5.61 -3.87 -7.92
C GLY A 57 -6.14 -4.60 -6.68
N VAL A 58 -6.33 -3.89 -5.56
CA VAL A 58 -6.97 -4.44 -4.35
C VAL A 58 -8.47 -4.16 -4.40
N GLU A 59 -9.28 -5.21 -4.20
CA GLU A 59 -10.72 -5.10 -4.18
C GLU A 59 -11.21 -4.32 -2.95
N THR A 60 -12.07 -3.33 -3.19
CA THR A 60 -12.61 -2.42 -2.18
C THR A 60 -14.09 -2.71 -1.95
N ARG A 61 -14.51 -2.82 -0.69
CA ARG A 61 -15.92 -2.99 -0.28
C ARG A 61 -16.68 -1.67 -0.16
N GLY A 62 -15.97 -0.54 -0.11
CA GLY A 62 -16.55 0.79 -0.03
C GLY A 62 -15.69 1.74 0.81
N ILE A 63 -16.10 3.01 0.81
CA ILE A 63 -15.52 4.07 1.64
C ILE A 63 -16.56 4.46 2.69
N LEU A 64 -16.16 4.50 3.95
CA LEU A 64 -16.97 5.01 5.04
C LEU A 64 -16.33 6.26 5.60
N ILE A 65 -17.08 7.36 5.66
CA ILE A 65 -16.65 8.62 6.26
C ILE A 65 -17.70 9.01 7.29
N ALA A 66 -17.26 9.25 8.52
CA ALA A 66 -18.12 9.57 9.65
C ALA A 66 -17.70 10.86 10.33
N TRP A 67 -18.68 11.71 10.63
CA TRP A 67 -18.46 12.99 11.34
C TRP A 67 -18.36 12.81 12.86
N ARG A 68 -19.02 11.80 13.41
CA ARG A 68 -19.07 11.53 14.86
C ARG A 68 -18.61 10.12 15.15
N SER A 69 -17.90 9.98 16.27
CA SER A 69 -17.58 8.67 16.83
C SER A 69 -18.85 7.90 17.16
N ARG A 70 -18.90 6.62 16.76
CA ARG A 70 -20.01 5.72 17.14
C ARG A 70 -19.96 5.33 18.61
N THR A 71 -18.78 5.36 19.24
CA THR A 71 -18.59 4.94 20.64
C THR A 71 -18.88 6.06 21.61
N THR A 72 -18.39 7.27 21.36
CA THR A 72 -18.53 8.41 22.27
C THR A 72 -19.63 9.39 21.86
N GLY A 73 -20.12 9.34 20.62
CA GLY A 73 -21.08 10.31 20.08
C GLY A 73 -20.49 11.71 19.83
N GLU A 74 -19.22 11.92 20.19
CA GLU A 74 -18.51 13.18 20.01
C GLU A 74 -18.16 13.45 18.55
N ARG A 75 -17.99 14.75 18.22
CA ARG A 75 -17.55 15.19 16.90
C ARG A 75 -16.06 14.82 16.75
N SER A 76 -15.81 13.73 16.03
CA SER A 76 -14.48 13.20 15.76
C SER A 76 -14.48 12.67 14.32
N PRO A 77 -14.14 13.50 13.34
CA PRO A 77 -14.03 13.09 11.94
C PRO A 77 -13.08 11.91 11.79
N HIS A 78 -13.58 10.82 11.20
CA HIS A 78 -12.78 9.64 10.89
C HIS A 78 -13.36 8.92 9.67
N GLY A 79 -12.58 8.05 9.07
CA GLY A 79 -13.01 7.24 7.96
C GLY A 79 -12.32 5.88 7.94
N ALA A 80 -12.75 5.05 7.00
CA ALA A 80 -12.11 3.80 6.69
C ALA A 80 -12.47 3.37 5.27
N VAL A 81 -11.50 2.79 4.56
CA VAL A 81 -11.72 2.06 3.31
C VAL A 81 -11.70 0.56 3.59
N GLY A 82 -12.86 -0.09 3.42
CA GLY A 82 -12.93 -1.55 3.52
C GLY A 82 -12.28 -2.20 2.31
N SER A 83 -11.30 -3.07 2.52
CA SER A 83 -10.57 -3.75 1.44
C SER A 83 -10.27 -5.22 1.75
N HIS A 84 -9.99 -6.00 0.71
CA HIS A 84 -9.43 -7.34 0.87
C HIS A 84 -7.98 -7.29 1.36
N PRO A 85 -7.48 -8.35 2.05
CA PRO A 85 -6.12 -8.37 2.57
C PRO A 85 -5.08 -8.09 1.47
N PRO A 86 -4.33 -6.98 1.56
CA PRO A 86 -3.32 -6.65 0.56
C PRO A 86 -2.04 -7.46 0.75
N SER A 87 -1.27 -7.64 -0.31
CA SER A 87 0.14 -8.06 -0.19
C SER A 87 0.98 -6.96 0.47
N PHE A 88 2.20 -7.29 0.93
CA PHE A 88 3.06 -6.33 1.63
C PHE A 88 3.30 -5.03 0.84
N ILE A 89 3.70 -5.11 -0.44
CA ILE A 89 3.90 -3.92 -1.28
C ILE A 89 2.60 -3.13 -1.46
N GLN A 90 1.46 -3.81 -1.63
CA GLN A 90 0.16 -3.15 -1.74
C GLN A 90 -0.19 -2.42 -0.44
N ALA A 91 0.08 -3.03 0.72
CA ALA A 91 -0.14 -2.42 2.03
C ALA A 91 0.74 -1.19 2.23
N VAL A 92 2.00 -1.21 1.79
CA VAL A 92 2.90 -0.05 1.82
C VAL A 92 2.35 1.09 0.96
N PHE A 93 1.98 0.81 -0.30
CA PHE A 93 1.44 1.83 -1.19
C PHE A 93 0.13 2.42 -0.68
N ILE A 94 -0.80 1.58 -0.23
CA ILE A 94 -2.08 2.03 0.33
C ILE A 94 -1.82 2.84 1.60
N GLY A 95 -1.07 2.31 2.57
CA GLY A 95 -0.82 2.99 3.83
C GLY A 95 -0.15 4.35 3.69
N LEU A 96 0.71 4.53 2.69
CA LEU A 96 1.38 5.81 2.40
C LEU A 96 0.63 6.68 1.38
N ALA A 97 -0.48 6.21 0.81
CA ALA A 97 -1.22 6.93 -0.22
C ALA A 97 -1.71 8.32 0.21
N PRO A 98 -2.24 8.52 1.44
CA PRO A 98 -2.69 9.85 1.87
C PRO A 98 -1.56 10.86 1.91
N LEU A 99 -0.35 10.43 2.30
CA LEU A 99 0.83 11.28 2.30
C LEU A 99 1.26 11.58 0.87
N TYR A 100 1.35 10.56 0.02
CA TYR A 100 1.78 10.72 -1.37
C TYR A 100 0.86 11.66 -2.16
N ILE A 101 -0.43 11.32 -2.22
CA ILE A 101 -1.44 12.09 -2.95
C ILE A 101 -1.66 13.46 -2.28
N GLY A 102 -1.67 13.50 -0.94
CA GLY A 102 -1.81 14.74 -0.18
C GLY A 102 -0.71 15.75 -0.48
N THR A 103 0.55 15.33 -0.55
CA THR A 103 1.68 16.21 -0.91
C THR A 103 1.48 16.87 -2.27
N TRP A 104 1.10 16.11 -3.29
CA TRP A 104 0.88 16.68 -4.63
C TRP A 104 -0.31 17.64 -4.65
N LEU A 105 -1.38 17.33 -3.93
CA LEU A 105 -2.52 18.25 -3.81
C LEU A 105 -2.16 19.51 -3.02
N ILE A 106 -1.31 19.40 -1.99
CA ILE A 106 -0.77 20.56 -1.27
C ILE A 106 0.03 21.45 -2.23
N PHE A 107 0.92 20.90 -3.05
CA PHE A 107 1.66 21.71 -4.02
C PHE A 107 0.75 22.38 -5.05
N LEU A 108 -0.22 21.64 -5.60
CA LEU A 108 -1.18 22.20 -6.56
C LEU A 108 -1.96 23.36 -5.94
N THR A 109 -2.47 23.16 -4.73
CA THR A 109 -3.31 24.16 -4.06
C THR A 109 -2.50 25.36 -3.58
N LEU A 110 -1.26 25.15 -3.17
CA LEU A 110 -0.33 26.22 -2.84
C LEU A 110 0.07 27.02 -4.09
N ALA A 111 0.32 26.37 -5.23
CA ALA A 111 0.61 27.03 -6.49
C ALA A 111 -0.56 27.93 -6.94
N ILE A 112 -1.80 27.45 -6.83
CA ILE A 112 -2.99 28.26 -7.11
C ILE A 112 -3.12 29.41 -6.10
N ALA A 113 -2.91 29.16 -4.80
CA ALA A 113 -3.05 30.18 -3.76
C ALA A 113 -2.03 31.33 -3.89
N LEU A 114 -0.81 31.01 -4.29
CA LEU A 114 0.29 31.97 -4.39
C LEU A 114 0.41 32.62 -5.78
N SER A 115 -0.19 32.05 -6.83
CA SER A 115 -0.15 32.64 -8.16
C SER A 115 -1.05 33.90 -8.25
N PRO A 116 -0.54 35.01 -8.79
CA PRO A 116 -1.31 36.22 -9.03
C PRO A 116 -2.30 36.07 -10.20
N ASP A 117 -2.16 35.04 -11.03
CA ASP A 117 -2.98 34.82 -12.23
C ASP A 117 -4.41 34.37 -11.89
N PHE A 118 -4.61 33.85 -10.67
CA PHE A 118 -5.92 33.40 -10.20
C PHE A 118 -6.66 34.49 -9.42
N ASN A 119 -7.98 34.51 -9.58
CA ASN A 119 -8.86 35.38 -8.79
C ASN A 119 -8.69 35.13 -7.27
N ILE A 120 -8.77 36.20 -6.47
CA ILE A 120 -8.72 36.16 -5.01
C ILE A 120 -9.60 35.07 -4.38
N TYR A 121 -10.80 34.82 -4.90
CA TYR A 121 -11.68 33.77 -4.37
C TYR A 121 -11.07 32.37 -4.53
N MET A 122 -10.51 32.06 -5.71
CA MET A 122 -9.85 30.76 -5.95
C MET A 122 -8.60 30.61 -5.07
N ARG A 123 -7.86 31.70 -4.87
CA ARG A 123 -6.66 31.71 -4.02
C ARG A 123 -7.00 31.43 -2.56
N VAL A 124 -8.02 32.10 -2.03
CA VAL A 124 -8.49 31.90 -0.65
C VAL A 124 -9.03 30.49 -0.45
N ILE A 125 -9.88 29.98 -1.37
CA ILE A 125 -10.40 28.62 -1.30
C ILE A 125 -9.27 27.59 -1.35
N SER A 126 -8.28 27.79 -2.23
CA SER A 126 -7.13 26.89 -2.34
C SER A 126 -6.26 26.91 -1.08
N GLY A 127 -6.06 28.07 -0.45
CA GLY A 127 -5.37 28.17 0.84
C GLY A 127 -6.09 27.41 1.95
N ILE A 128 -7.42 27.55 2.05
CA ILE A 128 -8.25 26.81 3.01
C ILE A 128 -8.17 25.30 2.75
N PHE A 129 -8.24 24.88 1.49
CA PHE A 129 -8.16 23.48 1.09
C PHE A 129 -6.77 22.89 1.33
N CYS A 130 -5.70 23.66 1.09
CA CYS A 130 -4.33 23.30 1.42
C CYS A 130 -4.18 23.03 2.93
N LEU A 131 -4.68 23.92 3.78
CA LEU A 131 -4.67 23.72 5.24
C LEU A 131 -5.46 22.46 5.64
N SER A 132 -6.61 22.24 5.02
CA SER A 132 -7.43 21.05 5.24
C SER A 132 -6.66 19.76 4.93
N ILE A 133 -6.04 19.66 3.75
CA ILE A 133 -5.20 18.49 3.38
C ILE A 133 -4.02 18.36 4.33
N LEU A 134 -3.34 19.46 4.65
CA LEU A 134 -2.18 19.44 5.54
C LEU A 134 -2.53 18.85 6.92
N THR A 135 -3.73 19.06 7.44
CA THR A 135 -4.15 18.45 8.73
C THR A 135 -4.41 16.94 8.65
N ALA A 136 -4.63 16.39 7.45
CA ALA A 136 -5.02 15.00 7.25
C ALA A 136 -4.06 14.17 6.37
N ALA A 137 -3.02 14.75 5.79
CA ALA A 137 -2.08 14.05 4.90
C ALA A 137 -1.28 12.94 5.61
N ALA A 138 -1.04 13.06 6.92
CA ALA A 138 -0.32 12.06 7.70
C ALA A 138 -1.10 10.74 7.76
N PRO A 139 -0.47 9.60 7.40
CA PRO A 139 -1.05 8.27 7.60
C PRO A 139 -1.50 8.07 9.04
N SER A 140 -2.62 7.40 9.23
CA SER A 140 -3.11 7.04 10.55
C SER A 140 -2.24 5.92 11.17
N SER A 141 -2.35 5.74 12.48
CA SER A 141 -1.71 4.60 13.15
C SER A 141 -2.21 3.26 12.60
N GLN A 142 -3.47 3.21 12.16
CA GLN A 142 -4.03 2.01 11.52
C GLN A 142 -3.35 1.73 10.18
N ASP A 143 -3.07 2.77 9.38
CA ASP A 143 -2.36 2.63 8.11
C ASP A 143 -0.96 2.07 8.31
N PHE A 144 -0.22 2.59 9.29
CA PHE A 144 1.10 2.06 9.63
C PHE A 144 1.04 0.64 10.18
N ASN A 145 0.02 0.29 10.97
CA ASN A 145 -0.12 -1.05 11.54
C ASN A 145 -0.50 -2.11 10.49
N ASN A 146 -1.16 -1.71 9.40
CA ASN A 146 -1.52 -2.61 8.31
C ASN A 146 -0.29 -3.12 7.53
N ILE A 147 0.80 -2.35 7.48
CA ILE A 147 2.05 -2.72 6.78
C ILE A 147 2.74 -3.95 7.42
N PRO A 148 3.11 -3.93 8.72
CA PRO A 148 3.71 -5.09 9.37
C PRO A 148 2.71 -6.26 9.50
N ALA A 149 1.41 -5.98 9.61
CA ALA A 149 0.39 -7.03 9.58
C ALA A 149 0.34 -7.76 8.23
N ALA A 150 0.43 -7.03 7.11
CA ALA A 150 0.54 -7.63 5.78
C ALA A 150 1.84 -8.43 5.64
N PHE A 151 2.95 -7.93 6.21
CA PHE A 151 4.23 -8.65 6.21
C PHE A 151 4.12 -9.99 6.95
N SER A 152 3.58 -9.99 8.17
CA SER A 152 3.47 -11.17 9.03
C SER A 152 2.49 -12.22 8.50
N SER A 153 1.48 -11.80 7.71
CA SER A 153 0.53 -12.73 7.08
C SER A 153 1.19 -13.67 6.06
N SER A 154 2.25 -13.22 5.37
CA SER A 154 2.94 -14.01 4.34
C SER A 154 4.44 -13.69 4.24
N PRO A 155 5.25 -14.02 5.27
CA PRO A 155 6.62 -13.52 5.39
C PRO A 155 7.54 -13.88 4.22
N ALA A 156 7.42 -15.10 3.68
CA ALA A 156 8.21 -15.54 2.55
C ALA A 156 7.93 -14.72 1.28
N ASN A 157 6.66 -14.40 1.01
CA ASN A 157 6.28 -13.56 -0.13
C ASN A 157 6.70 -12.11 0.10
N SER A 158 6.60 -11.61 1.32
CA SER A 158 7.02 -10.25 1.69
C SER A 158 8.52 -10.06 1.53
N TRP A 159 9.33 -11.02 1.99
CA TRP A 159 10.79 -11.00 1.75
C TRP A 159 11.15 -11.08 0.27
N TYR A 160 10.46 -11.93 -0.49
CA TYR A 160 10.61 -11.98 -1.93
C TYR A 160 10.31 -10.61 -2.59
N GLN A 161 9.24 -9.94 -2.15
CA GLN A 161 8.89 -8.60 -2.62
C GLN A 161 9.95 -7.54 -2.27
N VAL A 162 10.49 -7.56 -1.04
CA VAL A 162 11.58 -6.68 -0.61
C VAL A 162 12.84 -6.90 -1.44
N LEU A 163 13.21 -8.17 -1.67
CA LEU A 163 14.36 -8.53 -2.50
C LEU A 163 14.20 -7.99 -3.94
N LEU A 164 13.01 -8.14 -4.54
CA LEU A 164 12.73 -7.60 -5.86
C LEU A 164 12.85 -6.07 -5.91
N LEU A 165 12.33 -5.36 -4.91
CA LEU A 165 12.47 -3.91 -4.81
C LEU A 165 13.94 -3.50 -4.70
N PHE A 166 14.70 -4.18 -3.85
CA PHE A 166 16.13 -3.93 -3.68
C PHE A 166 16.91 -4.14 -5.00
N LEU A 167 16.71 -5.27 -5.68
CA LEU A 167 17.35 -5.54 -6.98
C LEU A 167 16.96 -4.51 -8.04
N SER A 168 15.71 -4.07 -8.03
CA SER A 168 15.22 -3.03 -8.95
C SER A 168 15.91 -1.69 -8.69
N GLY A 169 16.08 -1.31 -7.41
CA GLY A 169 16.79 -0.10 -7.02
C GLY A 169 18.26 -0.12 -7.39
N VAL A 170 18.96 -1.22 -7.09
CA VAL A 170 20.38 -1.38 -7.47
C VAL A 170 20.55 -1.31 -8.99
N THR A 171 19.66 -1.94 -9.75
CA THR A 171 19.71 -1.93 -11.22
C THR A 171 19.44 -0.53 -11.76
N MET A 172 18.43 0.17 -11.23
CA MET A 172 18.12 1.54 -11.63
C MET A 172 19.29 2.49 -11.32
N TRP A 173 19.90 2.36 -10.15
CA TRP A 173 21.09 3.12 -9.77
C TRP A 173 22.27 2.85 -10.71
N PHE A 174 22.50 1.59 -11.07
CA PHE A 174 23.53 1.22 -12.04
C PHE A 174 23.26 1.84 -13.43
N ILE A 175 22.01 1.82 -13.90
CA ILE A 175 21.59 2.46 -15.16
C ILE A 175 21.90 3.96 -15.13
N LEU A 176 21.51 4.65 -14.06
CA LEU A 176 21.74 6.09 -13.92
C LEU A 176 23.23 6.46 -13.98
N ILE A 177 24.09 5.71 -13.28
CA ILE A 177 25.54 5.99 -13.24
C ILE A 177 26.21 5.69 -14.57
N ASN A 178 25.94 4.53 -15.16
CA ASN A 178 26.73 4.02 -16.28
C ASN A 178 26.22 4.51 -17.64
N ILE A 179 24.91 4.68 -17.78
CA ILE A 179 24.28 5.07 -19.05
C ILE A 179 24.07 6.59 -19.10
N GLN A 180 24.23 7.30 -17.97
CA GLN A 180 24.05 8.74 -17.86
C GLN A 180 22.68 9.21 -18.40
N VAL A 181 21.65 8.37 -18.26
CA VAL A 181 20.30 8.71 -18.68
C VAL A 181 19.77 9.83 -17.81
N VAL A 182 19.59 11.01 -18.39
CA VAL A 182 18.85 12.11 -17.77
C VAL A 182 17.40 11.97 -18.20
N PHE A 183 16.53 11.59 -17.26
CA PHE A 183 15.10 11.57 -17.51
C PHE A 183 14.59 13.01 -17.59
N VAL A 184 13.90 13.34 -18.69
CA VAL A 184 13.32 14.68 -18.90
C VAL A 184 12.20 14.96 -17.88
N LEU A 185 11.51 13.92 -17.43
CA LEU A 185 10.45 13.97 -16.43
C LEU A 185 10.67 12.84 -15.41
N ASP A 186 10.54 13.14 -14.13
CA ASP A 186 10.69 12.16 -13.04
C ASP A 186 9.69 10.99 -13.16
N VAL A 187 8.57 11.20 -13.84
CA VAL A 187 7.60 10.12 -14.11
C VAL A 187 8.23 8.94 -14.87
N PHE A 188 9.16 9.21 -15.78
CA PHE A 188 9.83 8.16 -16.54
C PHE A 188 10.82 7.37 -15.69
N PHE A 189 11.43 8.01 -14.68
CA PHE A 189 12.26 7.33 -13.69
C PHE A 189 11.41 6.30 -12.93
N TYR A 190 10.24 6.68 -12.42
CA TYR A 190 9.36 5.77 -11.69
C TYR A 190 8.79 4.65 -12.57
N ILE A 191 8.39 4.95 -13.81
CA ILE A 191 7.90 3.94 -14.77
C ILE A 191 9.00 2.91 -15.06
N THR A 192 10.23 3.37 -15.29
CA THR A 192 11.38 2.48 -15.54
C THR A 192 11.67 1.60 -14.34
N PHE A 193 11.64 2.16 -13.13
CA PHE A 193 11.80 1.40 -11.89
C PHE A 193 10.73 0.30 -11.74
N ILE A 194 9.46 0.63 -12.01
CA ILE A 194 8.35 -0.33 -12.00
C ILE A 194 8.56 -1.41 -13.07
N ALA A 195 8.98 -1.03 -14.28
CA ALA A 195 9.25 -1.98 -15.36
C ALA A 195 10.34 -2.98 -14.97
N ILE A 196 11.46 -2.50 -14.41
CA ILE A 196 12.55 -3.35 -13.91
C ILE A 196 12.04 -4.32 -12.83
N TYR A 197 11.22 -3.84 -11.90
CA TYR A 197 10.59 -4.68 -10.88
C TYR A 197 9.76 -5.82 -11.49
N PHE A 198 8.92 -5.51 -12.48
CA PHE A 198 8.14 -6.53 -13.16
C PHE A 198 9.01 -7.48 -13.99
N MET A 199 10.08 -6.99 -14.61
CA MET A 199 11.04 -7.84 -15.33
C MET A 199 11.67 -8.88 -14.38
N PHE A 200 12.15 -8.49 -13.21
CA PHE A 200 12.67 -9.43 -12.22
C PHE A 200 11.60 -10.42 -11.75
N LYS A 201 10.41 -9.91 -11.42
CA LYS A 201 9.29 -10.75 -10.97
C LYS A 201 8.93 -11.82 -12.00
N LEU A 202 8.79 -11.45 -13.27
CA LEU A 202 8.48 -12.38 -14.36
C LEU A 202 9.64 -13.35 -14.62
N SER A 203 10.88 -12.87 -14.57
CA SER A 203 12.08 -13.69 -14.74
C SER A 203 12.17 -14.80 -13.69
N PHE A 204 11.97 -14.49 -12.41
CA PHE A 204 12.00 -15.48 -11.33
C PHE A 204 10.84 -16.49 -11.43
N ILE A 205 9.64 -16.05 -11.84
CA ILE A 205 8.53 -16.96 -12.13
C ILE A 205 8.89 -17.89 -13.30
N GLY A 206 9.53 -17.36 -14.35
CA GLY A 206 10.00 -18.12 -15.50
C GLY A 206 11.02 -19.19 -15.11
N ILE A 207 12.06 -18.79 -14.37
CA ILE A 207 13.10 -19.70 -13.86
C ILE A 207 12.50 -20.81 -13.01
N LYS A 208 11.58 -20.48 -12.09
CA LYS A 208 10.87 -21.46 -11.27
C LYS A 208 10.12 -22.48 -12.13
N LYS A 209 9.39 -22.02 -13.16
CA LYS A 209 8.66 -22.90 -14.08
C LYS A 209 9.61 -23.82 -14.87
N ILE A 210 10.76 -23.30 -15.31
CA ILE A 210 11.79 -24.08 -16.02
C ILE A 210 12.37 -25.16 -15.11
N ILE A 211 12.78 -24.81 -13.88
CA ILE A 211 13.33 -25.77 -12.90
C ILE A 211 12.32 -26.88 -12.61
N ILE A 212 11.04 -26.54 -12.41
CA ILE A 212 9.98 -27.53 -12.18
C ILE A 212 9.84 -28.47 -13.40
N ARG A 213 9.83 -27.93 -14.62
CA ARG A 213 9.77 -28.74 -15.85
C ARG A 213 10.97 -29.68 -15.98
N LEU A 214 12.18 -29.21 -15.67
CA LEU A 214 13.41 -30.03 -15.69
C LEU A 214 13.36 -31.13 -14.64
N LYS A 215 12.88 -30.83 -13.42
CA LYS A 215 12.75 -31.82 -12.35
C LYS A 215 11.72 -32.90 -12.71
N ILE A 216 10.57 -32.53 -13.26
CA ILE A 216 9.53 -33.49 -13.70
C ILE A 216 10.05 -34.37 -14.86
N ARG A 217 10.84 -33.81 -15.78
CA ARG A 217 11.48 -34.58 -16.86
C ARG A 217 12.43 -35.65 -16.31
N ASN A 218 13.14 -35.34 -15.23
CA ASN A 218 14.01 -36.31 -14.54
C ASN A 218 13.21 -37.39 -13.76
N PHE A 219 12.02 -37.08 -13.26
CA PHE A 219 11.12 -38.08 -12.64
C PHE A 219 10.36 -38.94 -13.65
N LYS A 220 10.26 -38.53 -14.92
CA LYS A 220 9.66 -39.34 -16.00
C LYS A 220 10.53 -40.50 -16.50
N ASN A 221 11.73 -40.66 -15.94
CA ASN A 221 12.43 -41.95 -15.91
C ASN A 221 12.19 -42.61 -14.53
N PRO A 222 11.01 -43.18 -14.26
CA PRO A 222 10.98 -44.20 -13.23
C PRO A 222 11.88 -45.31 -13.76
N ARG A 223 13.05 -45.53 -13.15
CA ARG A 223 13.57 -46.89 -13.09
C ARG A 223 12.38 -47.73 -12.67
N GLU A 224 11.99 -48.70 -13.49
CA GLU A 224 10.96 -49.68 -13.17
C GLU A 224 11.34 -50.38 -11.85
N SER A 225 11.08 -49.74 -10.72
CA SER A 225 10.95 -50.47 -9.48
C SER A 225 9.67 -51.26 -9.68
N LYS A 226 9.84 -52.56 -9.91
CA LYS A 226 8.80 -53.57 -9.78
C LYS A 226 8.22 -53.44 -8.37
N ILE A 227 7.31 -52.50 -8.17
CA ILE A 227 6.42 -52.51 -7.02
C ILE A 227 5.49 -53.66 -7.33
N SER A 228 5.81 -54.83 -6.75
CA SER A 228 4.88 -55.95 -6.76
C SER A 228 3.55 -55.43 -6.24
N PRO A 229 2.42 -55.75 -6.89
CA PRO A 229 1.13 -55.35 -6.37
C PRO A 229 1.02 -55.98 -4.98
N PHE A 230 0.98 -55.14 -3.96
CA PHE A 230 0.54 -55.54 -2.63
C PHE A 230 -0.87 -56.10 -2.80
N LEU A 231 -0.95 -57.42 -2.98
CA LEU A 231 -2.18 -58.18 -2.91
C LEU A 231 -2.77 -57.90 -1.53
N ARG A 232 -3.73 -56.98 -1.46
CA ARG A 232 -4.63 -56.84 -0.32
C ARG A 232 -5.30 -58.20 -0.14
N ARG A 233 -4.74 -59.03 0.75
CA ARG A 233 -5.49 -60.16 1.32
C ARG A 233 -6.70 -59.55 2.01
N ARG A 234 -7.87 -59.64 1.37
CA ARG A 234 -9.15 -59.30 2.00
C ARG A 234 -9.27 -60.19 3.24
N TYR A 235 -9.20 -59.58 4.42
CA TYR A 235 -9.49 -60.26 5.68
C TYR A 235 -10.92 -60.79 5.60
N LYS A 236 -11.09 -62.11 5.59
CA LYS A 236 -12.40 -62.75 5.73
C LYS A 236 -12.63 -62.97 7.23
N PRO A 237 -13.56 -62.26 7.88
CA PRO A 237 -13.88 -62.52 9.27
C PRO A 237 -14.43 -63.95 9.43
N LYS A 238 -13.89 -64.72 10.39
CA LYS A 238 -14.47 -66.00 10.79
C LYS A 238 -15.88 -65.74 11.33
N LYS A 239 -16.88 -66.48 10.82
CA LYS A 239 -18.25 -66.41 11.33
C LYS A 239 -18.26 -66.79 12.82
N PRO A 240 -18.99 -66.06 13.67
CA PRO A 240 -19.09 -66.39 15.09
C PRO A 240 -19.78 -67.74 15.28
N VAL A 241 -19.25 -68.53 16.21
CA VAL A 241 -19.83 -69.80 16.64
C VAL A 241 -21.13 -69.48 17.40
N ARG A 242 -22.25 -70.06 16.98
CA ARG A 242 -23.51 -69.96 17.73
C ARG A 242 -23.33 -70.69 19.06
N LEU A 243 -23.39 -69.94 20.16
CA LEU A 243 -23.61 -70.52 21.48
C LEU A 243 -25.03 -71.10 21.50
N ARG A 244 -25.13 -72.40 21.83
CA ARG A 244 -26.40 -73.08 22.11
C ARG A 244 -26.72 -72.92 23.58
#